data_AF-U5Q5T2-F1
#
_entry.id   AF-U5Q5T2-F1
#
_cell.length_a   1.000
_cell.length_b   1.000
_cell.length_c   1.000
_cell.angle_alpha   90.00
_cell.angle_beta   90.00
_cell.angle_gamma   90.00
#
_symmetry.space_group_name_H-M   'P 1'
#
loop_
_entity.id
_entity.type
_entity.pdbx_description
1 polymer ?
#
loop_
_entity_poly.entity_id
_entity_poly.type
_entity_poly.pdbx_seq_one_letter_code
_entity_poly.pdbx_strand_id
1 'polypeptide(L)'
;MKKIDEEDYLGMIVHILEEKKAYLEKDMSAGHLAISLGVKRKKLERIIAVTFGFSLDSLIDMFRIVYARSLLRNGTPYEDIWNLSGFDSLEHMETAFECIVV
;
A
#
# COMPACT_ATOMS: atom_id res chain seq x y z
N MET A 1 -3.90 -26.00 12.59
CA MET A 1 -4.03 -24.64 12.02
C MET A 1 -5.10 -24.68 10.94
N LYS A 2 -6.17 -23.89 11.05
CA LYS A 2 -7.16 -23.75 9.97
C LYS A 2 -6.46 -23.15 8.74
N LYS A 3 -6.74 -23.68 7.55
CA LYS A 3 -6.41 -22.98 6.30
C LYS A 3 -7.25 -21.71 6.28
N ILE A 4 -6.60 -20.56 6.38
CA ILE A 4 -7.17 -19.26 6.08
C ILE A 4 -7.30 -19.18 4.55
N ASP A 5 -8.48 -18.80 4.07
CA ASP A 5 -8.78 -18.70 2.64
C ASP A 5 -8.11 -17.46 2.02
N GLU A 6 -8.00 -17.40 0.69
CA GLU A 6 -7.48 -16.23 -0.03
C GLU A 6 -8.35 -14.98 0.23
N GLU A 7 -9.67 -15.16 0.30
CA GLU A 7 -10.62 -14.09 0.65
C GLU A 7 -10.36 -13.52 2.05
N ASP A 8 -10.03 -14.37 3.03
CA ASP A 8 -9.70 -13.93 4.38
C ASP A 8 -8.43 -13.04 4.38
N TYR A 9 -7.40 -13.39 3.58
CA TYR A 9 -6.18 -12.59 3.50
C TYR A 9 -6.44 -11.22 2.86
N LEU A 10 -7.26 -11.16 1.82
CA LEU A 10 -7.65 -9.89 1.20
C LEU A 10 -8.38 -8.99 2.20
N GLY A 11 -9.33 -9.54 2.95
CA GLY A 11 -10.03 -8.81 4.01
C GLY A 11 -9.07 -8.26 5.08
N MET A 12 -8.09 -9.05 5.50
CA MET A 12 -7.08 -8.60 6.47
C MET A 12 -6.16 -7.50 5.91
N ILE A 13 -5.76 -7.58 4.64
CA ILE A 13 -4.95 -6.55 3.98
C ILE A 13 -5.74 -5.23 3.91
N VAL A 14 -7.00 -5.28 3.49
CA VAL A 14 -7.89 -4.12 3.45
C VAL A 14 -8.05 -3.51 4.84
N HIS A 15 -8.29 -4.31 5.87
CA HIS A 15 -8.37 -3.80 7.25
C HIS A 15 -7.09 -3.06 7.70
N ILE A 16 -5.91 -3.58 7.35
CA ILE A 16 -4.63 -2.94 7.70
C ILE A 16 -4.41 -1.65 6.89
N LEU A 17 -4.66 -1.69 5.58
CA LEU A 17 -4.37 -0.55 4.72
C LEU A 17 -5.45 0.52 4.82
N GLU A 18 -6.73 0.18 4.71
CA GLU A 18 -7.81 1.15 4.66
C GLU A 18 -8.25 1.63 6.04
N GLU A 19 -8.57 0.72 6.96
CA GLU A 19 -9.12 1.10 8.27
C GLU A 19 -8.04 1.64 9.21
N LYS A 20 -6.87 0.98 9.27
CA LYS A 20 -5.75 1.43 10.10
C LYS A 20 -4.85 2.46 9.43
N LYS A 21 -5.02 2.70 8.12
CA LYS A 21 -4.18 3.61 7.34
C LYS A 21 -2.69 3.30 7.44
N ALA A 22 -2.32 2.03 7.57
CA ALA A 22 -0.93 1.64 7.80
C ALA A 22 -0.01 2.02 6.62
N TYR A 23 -0.55 2.29 5.43
CA TYR A 23 0.20 2.84 4.30
C TYR A 23 0.85 4.22 4.58
N LEU A 24 0.39 4.94 5.61
CA LEU A 24 1.00 6.22 6.03
C LEU A 24 2.31 6.02 6.80
N GLU A 25 2.58 4.81 7.29
CA GLU A 25 3.87 4.45 7.88
C GLU A 25 4.91 4.35 6.75
N LYS A 26 5.99 5.12 6.83
CA LYS A 26 6.99 5.22 5.74
C LYS A 26 7.73 3.91 5.50
N ASP A 27 7.92 3.13 6.56
CA ASP A 27 8.53 1.81 6.50
C ASP A 27 7.55 0.73 6.05
N MET A 28 6.25 1.01 5.94
CA MET A 28 5.27 0.03 5.47
C MET A 28 5.67 -0.53 4.10
N SER A 29 5.73 -1.85 4.05
CA SER A 29 6.15 -2.62 2.87
C SER A 29 5.42 -3.96 2.84
N ALA A 30 5.52 -4.67 1.71
CA ALA A 30 5.07 -6.06 1.60
C ALA A 30 5.65 -6.97 2.69
N GLY A 31 6.88 -6.69 3.15
CA GLY A 31 7.53 -7.40 4.25
C GLY A 31 6.84 -7.17 5.59
N HIS A 32 6.54 -5.91 5.92
CA HIS A 32 5.85 -5.54 7.15
C HIS A 32 4.43 -6.10 7.19
N LEU A 33 3.68 -6.03 6.08
CA LEU A 33 2.36 -6.65 5.98
C LEU A 33 2.41 -8.16 6.24
N ALA A 34 3.37 -8.85 5.63
CA ALA A 34 3.54 -10.28 5.81
C ALA A 34 3.82 -10.65 7.27
N ILE A 35 4.67 -9.88 7.96
CA ILE A 35 4.96 -10.04 9.39
C ILE A 35 3.70 -9.79 10.24
N SER A 36 3.00 -8.67 10.01
CA SER A 36 1.77 -8.31 10.74
C SER A 36 0.66 -9.36 10.60
N LEU A 37 0.62 -10.06 9.47
CA LEU A 37 -0.36 -11.12 9.22
C LEU A 37 0.13 -12.51 9.68
N GLY A 38 1.40 -12.67 10.06
CA GLY A 38 1.99 -13.97 10.38
C GLY A 38 2.07 -14.91 9.16
N VAL A 39 2.26 -14.36 7.96
CA VAL A 39 2.23 -15.10 6.69
C VAL A 39 3.58 -14.97 5.97
N LYS A 40 3.96 -16.00 5.21
CA LYS A 40 5.12 -15.87 4.30
C LYS A 40 4.84 -14.82 3.23
N ARG A 41 5.71 -13.81 3.12
CA ARG A 41 5.65 -12.76 2.08
C ARG A 41 5.31 -13.30 0.69
N LYS A 42 6.02 -14.34 0.23
CA LYS A 42 5.79 -14.97 -1.09
C LYS A 42 4.36 -15.49 -1.30
N LYS A 43 3.68 -15.94 -0.23
CA LYS A 43 2.26 -16.35 -0.33
C LYS A 43 1.38 -15.13 -0.55
N LEU A 44 1.61 -14.06 0.21
CA LEU A 44 0.84 -12.83 0.14
C LEU A 44 1.02 -12.15 -1.23
N GLU A 45 2.26 -12.03 -1.70
CA GLU A 45 2.56 -11.49 -3.03
C GLU A 45 1.89 -12.30 -4.15
N ARG A 46 1.85 -13.65 -4.04
CA ARG A 46 1.15 -14.47 -5.03
C ARG A 46 -0.35 -14.18 -5.03
N ILE A 47 -0.98 -14.08 -3.87
CA ILE A 47 -2.41 -13.77 -3.76
C ILE A 47 -2.68 -12.43 -4.44
N ILE A 48 -1.95 -11.37 -4.07
CA ILE A 48 -2.12 -10.04 -4.67
C ILE A 48 -1.86 -10.05 -6.19
N ALA A 49 -0.80 -10.70 -6.65
CA ALA A 49 -0.48 -10.76 -8.07
C ALA A 49 -1.55 -11.52 -8.87
N VAL A 50 -2.11 -12.60 -8.34
CA VAL A 50 -3.18 -13.36 -8.99
C VAL A 50 -4.51 -12.59 -8.97
N THR A 51 -4.84 -11.95 -7.85
CA THR A 51 -6.12 -11.24 -7.69
C THR A 51 -6.15 -9.92 -8.46
N PHE A 52 -5.05 -9.16 -8.46
CA PHE A 52 -5.05 -7.79 -8.99
C PHE A 52 -4.05 -7.53 -10.12
N GLY A 53 -3.13 -8.47 -10.40
CA GLY A 53 -2.16 -8.33 -11.49
C GLY A 53 -0.95 -7.46 -11.19
N PHE A 54 -0.76 -7.00 -9.95
CA PHE A 54 0.37 -6.15 -9.55
C PHE A 54 1.03 -6.63 -8.25
N SER A 55 2.14 -5.99 -7.87
CA SER A 55 2.88 -6.35 -6.65
C SER A 55 2.19 -5.81 -5.39
N LEU A 56 2.47 -6.41 -4.23
CA LEU A 56 1.95 -5.92 -2.96
C LEU A 56 2.50 -4.53 -2.59
N ASP A 57 3.73 -4.20 -3.00
CA ASP A 57 4.29 -2.86 -2.79
C ASP A 57 3.52 -1.83 -3.65
N SER A 58 3.22 -2.16 -4.91
CA SER A 58 2.37 -1.33 -5.78
C SER A 58 0.98 -1.10 -5.17
N LEU A 59 0.40 -2.09 -4.49
CA LEU A 59 -0.86 -1.92 -3.77
C LEU A 59 -0.76 -0.85 -2.68
N ILE A 60 0.31 -0.88 -1.88
CA ILE A 60 0.55 0.13 -0.83
C ILE A 60 0.67 1.51 -1.48
N ASP A 61 1.44 1.63 -2.56
CA ASP A 61 1.63 2.90 -3.25
C ASP A 61 0.33 3.44 -3.86
N MET A 62 -0.58 2.57 -4.33
CA MET A 62 -1.91 2.99 -4.74
C MET A 62 -2.72 3.63 -3.61
N PHE A 63 -2.69 3.06 -2.40
CA PHE A 63 -3.33 3.69 -1.23
C PHE A 63 -2.69 5.05 -0.91
N ARG A 64 -1.36 5.13 -0.96
CA ARG A 64 -0.62 6.40 -0.75
C ARG A 64 -0.99 7.45 -1.78
N ILE A 65 -1.06 7.10 -3.07
CA ILE A 65 -1.46 8.01 -4.16
C ILE A 65 -2.90 8.49 -3.99
N VAL A 66 -3.83 7.59 -3.65
CA VAL A 66 -5.23 7.96 -3.42
C VAL A 66 -5.33 8.99 -2.28
N TYR A 67 -4.54 8.81 -1.23
CA TYR A 67 -4.46 9.78 -0.14
C TYR A 67 -3.73 11.07 -0.54
N ALA A 68 -2.61 11.00 -1.27
CA ALA A 68 -1.89 12.15 -1.82
C ALA A 68 -2.80 13.03 -2.68
N ARG A 69 -3.65 12.41 -3.51
CA ARG A 69 -4.69 13.11 -4.27
C ARG A 69 -5.67 13.85 -3.38
N SER A 70 -6.03 13.29 -2.22
CA SER A 70 -6.91 13.96 -1.25
C SER A 70 -6.23 15.18 -0.60
N LEU A 71 -4.94 15.09 -0.28
CA LEU A 71 -4.13 16.20 0.24
C LEU A 71 -4.05 17.34 -0.79
N LEU A 72 -3.75 17.00 -2.05
CA LEU A 72 -3.70 17.97 -3.14
C LEU A 72 -5.04 18.70 -3.31
N ARG A 73 -6.15 17.96 -3.29
CA ARG A 73 -7.51 18.54 -3.36
C ARG A 73 -7.83 19.48 -2.19
N ASN A 74 -7.17 19.30 -1.05
CA ASN A 74 -7.35 20.13 0.14
C ASN A 74 -6.35 21.31 0.20
N GLY A 75 -5.51 21.49 -0.82
CA GLY A 75 -4.57 22.61 -0.91
C GLY A 75 -3.25 22.39 -0.17
N THR A 76 -2.90 21.14 0.17
CA THR A 76 -1.56 20.84 0.70
C THR A 76 -0.48 21.20 -0.33
N PRO A 77 0.60 21.91 0.06
CA PRO A 77 1.72 22.20 -0.84
C PRO A 77 2.35 20.91 -1.39
N TYR A 78 2.68 20.90 -2.68
CA TYR A 78 3.15 19.69 -3.38
C TYR A 78 4.40 19.10 -2.73
N GLU A 79 5.32 19.96 -2.29
CA GLU A 79 6.56 19.63 -1.60
C GLU A 79 6.36 18.86 -0.28
N ASP A 80 5.19 18.96 0.35
CA ASP A 80 4.86 18.27 1.60
C ASP A 80 4.10 16.96 1.38
N ILE A 81 3.49 16.77 0.20
CA ILE A 81 2.54 15.67 -0.05
C ILE A 81 3.20 14.32 0.15
N TRP A 82 4.40 14.10 -0.43
CA TRP A 82 5.08 12.81 -0.36
C TRP A 82 5.26 12.34 1.08
N ASN A 83 5.66 13.27 1.97
CA ASN A 83 5.91 13.00 3.37
C ASN A 83 4.61 12.70 4.12
N LEU A 84 3.55 13.45 3.83
CA LEU A 84 2.25 13.31 4.47
C LEU A 84 1.45 12.10 3.98
N SER A 85 1.73 11.60 2.78
CA SER A 85 1.07 10.44 2.21
C SER A 85 1.81 9.12 2.44
N GLY A 86 2.87 9.12 3.26
CA GLY A 86 3.58 7.92 3.67
C GLY A 86 4.68 7.46 2.72
N PHE A 87 5.06 8.26 1.71
CA PHE A 87 6.26 7.97 0.94
C PHE A 87 7.52 8.33 1.75
N ASP A 88 8.60 7.60 1.48
CA ASP A 88 9.92 7.82 2.09
C ASP A 88 10.70 8.95 1.39
N SER A 89 10.33 9.31 0.15
CA SER A 89 10.93 10.38 -0.63
C SER A 89 9.95 10.95 -1.67
N LEU A 90 10.24 12.15 -2.17
CA LEU A 90 9.52 12.77 -3.29
C LEU A 90 9.68 11.95 -4.58
N GLU A 91 10.90 11.49 -4.87
CA GLU A 91 11.22 10.68 -6.06
C GLU A 91 10.41 9.38 -6.12
N HIS A 92 10.24 8.71 -4.98
CA HIS A 92 9.40 7.51 -4.90
C HIS A 92 7.93 7.83 -5.18
N MET A 93 7.40 8.92 -4.61
CA MET A 93 6.04 9.36 -4.92
C MET A 93 5.85 9.63 -6.42
N GLU A 94 6.79 10.33 -7.05
CA GLU A 94 6.73 10.66 -8.48
C GLU A 94 6.80 9.41 -9.36
N THR A 95 7.70 8.48 -9.04
CA THR A 95 7.80 7.17 -9.72
C THR A 95 6.48 6.38 -9.60
N ALA A 96 5.87 6.39 -8.41
CA ALA A 96 4.60 5.72 -8.18
C ALA A 96 3.47 6.35 -9.02
N PHE A 97 3.41 7.68 -9.12
CA PHE A 97 2.48 8.38 -10.00
C PHE A 97 2.65 7.95 -11.46
N GLU A 98 3.89 7.88 -11.95
CA GLU A 98 4.19 7.45 -13.32
C GLU A 98 3.81 5.98 -13.58
N CYS A 99 3.95 5.10 -12.59
CA CYS A 99 3.63 3.69 -12.76
C CYS A 99 2.12 3.40 -12.71
N ILE A 100 1.33 4.23 -12.00
CA ILE A 100 -0.08 3.94 -11.68
C ILE A 100 -1.06 4.79 -12.49
N VAL A 101 -0.69 6.04 -12.82
CA VAL A 101 -1.62 7.04 -13.39
C VAL A 101 -1.44 7.23 -14.90
N VAL A 102 -0.44 6.58 -15.51
CA VAL A 102 -0.09 6.70 -16.93
C VAL A 102 -0.81 5.67 -17.80
#